data_AF-A0A7C1BX73-F1
#
_entry.id   AF-A0A7C1BX73-F1
#
_cell.length_a   1.000
_cell.length_b   1.000
_cell.length_c   1.000
_cell.angle_alpha   90.00
_cell.angle_beta   90.00
_cell.angle_gamma   90.00
#
_symmetry.space_group_name_H-M   'P 1'
#
loop_
_entity.id
_entity.type
_entity.pdbx_description
1 polymer ?
#
loop_
_entity_poly.entity_id
_entity_poly.type
_entity_poly.pdbx_seq_one_letter_code
_entity_poly.pdbx_strand_id
1 'polypeptide(L)'
;MIREVIKRDKRKEPFDWERIYRAILKAAKEIYSLSEAQNLAKRTFELVKHKLSRYRKSFIEIEKIQDIVEEALMRLGYTEIAKAYILYRRYRQEVRLIKSKLGVKDELKLSLNAIEVLRDRYLLRDKNQRVIETPKQLFERVAKFVASAERNFDSSKEELIQEKFYNTMVNLEFLPNSPTLMNAGTGVGQLSACFVLPVGDSMEEIFDSLKAMG
;
A
#
# COMPACT_ATOMS: atom_id res chain seq x y z
N MET A 1 0.03 -27.18 -19.23
CA MET A 1 -0.12 -26.82 -17.80
C MET A 1 0.24 -25.36 -17.62
N ILE A 2 -0.54 -24.60 -16.88
CA ILE A 2 -0.30 -23.17 -16.64
C ILE A 2 0.92 -23.02 -15.73
N ARG A 3 1.88 -22.19 -16.14
CA ARG A 3 3.12 -21.89 -15.42
C ARG A 3 3.15 -20.46 -14.91
N GLU A 4 2.50 -19.53 -15.62
CA GLU A 4 2.57 -18.10 -15.33
C GLU A 4 1.18 -17.45 -15.27
N VAL A 5 1.06 -16.44 -14.42
CA VAL A 5 -0.08 -15.52 -14.37
C VAL A 5 0.36 -14.15 -14.84
N ILE A 6 -0.34 -13.60 -15.82
CA ILE A 6 -0.18 -12.22 -16.27
C ILE A 6 -1.08 -11.33 -15.42
N LYS A 7 -0.44 -10.46 -14.64
CA LYS A 7 -1.09 -9.44 -13.81
C LYS A 7 -1.57 -8.27 -14.69
N ARG A 8 -2.44 -7.42 -14.15
CA ARG A 8 -3.04 -6.30 -14.89
C ARG A 8 -2.03 -5.21 -15.29
N ASP A 9 -0.91 -5.13 -14.58
CA ASP A 9 0.27 -4.29 -14.88
C ASP A 9 1.21 -4.94 -15.92
N LYS A 10 0.76 -6.02 -16.60
CA LYS A 10 1.52 -6.86 -17.53
C LYS A 10 2.68 -7.65 -16.91
N ARG A 11 2.88 -7.56 -15.59
CA ARG A 11 3.90 -8.34 -14.89
C ARG A 11 3.54 -9.82 -14.91
N LYS A 12 4.56 -10.67 -15.09
CA LYS A 12 4.44 -12.12 -14.99
C LYS A 12 4.80 -12.58 -13.59
N GLU A 13 3.97 -13.41 -13.00
CA GLU A 13 4.24 -14.08 -11.73
C GLU A 13 4.08 -15.60 -11.91
N PRO A 14 4.82 -16.43 -11.14
CA PRO A 14 4.58 -17.87 -11.11
C PRO A 14 3.13 -18.19 -10.75
N PHE A 15 2.56 -19.17 -11.44
CA PHE A 15 1.21 -19.64 -11.13
C PHE A 15 1.19 -20.36 -9.78
N ASP A 16 0.27 -19.97 -8.91
CA ASP A 16 0.14 -20.49 -7.55
C ASP A 16 -1.32 -20.85 -7.25
N TRP A 17 -1.57 -22.15 -7.08
CA TRP A 17 -2.87 -22.71 -6.73
C TRP A 17 -3.35 -22.27 -5.33
N GLU A 18 -2.44 -22.20 -4.37
CA GLU A 18 -2.74 -21.91 -2.98
C GLU A 18 -3.30 -20.49 -2.84
N ARG A 19 -2.81 -19.55 -3.65
CA ARG A 19 -3.36 -18.20 -3.75
C ARG A 19 -4.83 -18.16 -4.16
N ILE A 20 -5.26 -19.04 -5.06
CA ILE A 20 -6.67 -19.13 -5.49
C ILE A 20 -7.52 -19.64 -4.33
N TYR A 21 -7.10 -20.74 -3.70
CA TYR A 21 -7.81 -21.31 -2.55
C TYR A 21 -7.95 -20.30 -1.40
N ARG A 22 -6.85 -19.65 -1.00
CA ARG A 22 -6.85 -18.62 0.05
C ARG A 22 -7.75 -17.44 -0.26
N ALA A 23 -7.80 -17.00 -1.53
CA ALA A 23 -8.67 -15.90 -1.94
C ALA A 23 -10.16 -16.28 -1.80
N ILE A 24 -10.53 -17.49 -2.22
CA ILE A 24 -11.90 -18.00 -2.06
C ILE A 24 -12.25 -18.14 -0.57
N LEU A 25 -11.37 -18.77 0.21
CA LEU A 25 -11.57 -18.97 1.64
C LEU A 25 -11.71 -17.63 2.38
N LYS A 26 -10.88 -16.64 2.05
CA LYS A 26 -10.97 -15.30 2.66
C LYS A 26 -12.33 -14.67 2.38
N ALA A 27 -12.80 -14.72 1.13
CA ALA A 27 -14.12 -14.19 0.77
C ALA A 27 -15.26 -14.95 1.49
N ALA A 28 -15.14 -16.27 1.62
CA ALA A 28 -16.15 -17.08 2.29
C ALA A 28 -16.26 -16.82 3.80
N LYS A 29 -15.12 -16.56 4.47
CA LYS A 29 -15.06 -16.24 5.90
C LYS A 29 -15.73 -14.92 6.28
N GLU A 30 -15.93 -14.01 5.34
CA GLU A 30 -16.65 -12.74 5.57
C GLU A 30 -18.16 -12.96 5.73
N ILE A 31 -18.68 -14.13 5.32
CA ILE A 31 -20.12 -14.42 5.26
C ILE A 31 -20.50 -15.64 6.10
N TYR A 32 -19.67 -16.68 6.08
CA TYR A 32 -19.98 -17.98 6.70
C TYR A 32 -19.04 -18.32 7.86
N SER A 33 -19.47 -19.29 8.67
CA SER A 33 -18.62 -19.87 9.71
C SER A 33 -17.36 -20.52 9.11
N LEU A 34 -16.32 -20.71 9.92
CA LEU A 34 -15.04 -21.25 9.46
C LEU A 34 -15.18 -22.61 8.75
N SER A 35 -16.02 -23.50 9.27
CA SER A 35 -16.23 -24.85 8.71
C SER A 35 -16.97 -24.80 7.36
N GLU A 36 -18.01 -23.99 7.26
CA GLU A 36 -18.75 -23.75 6.02
C GLU A 36 -17.86 -23.09 4.96
N ALA A 37 -17.10 -22.07 5.35
CA ALA A 37 -16.16 -21.36 4.48
C ALA A 37 -15.09 -22.31 3.92
N GLN A 38 -14.55 -23.23 4.73
CA GLN A 38 -13.60 -24.24 4.28
C GLN A 38 -14.23 -25.23 3.28
N ASN A 39 -15.42 -25.75 3.58
CA ASN A 39 -16.12 -26.68 2.70
C ASN A 39 -16.44 -26.04 1.34
N LEU A 40 -16.91 -24.80 1.36
CA LEU A 40 -17.21 -24.01 0.18
C LEU A 40 -15.96 -23.72 -0.64
N ALA A 41 -14.90 -23.26 0.02
CA ALA A 41 -13.63 -22.96 -0.64
C ALA A 41 -13.06 -24.21 -1.32
N LYS A 42 -13.11 -25.37 -0.65
CA LYS A 42 -12.67 -26.65 -1.20
C LYS A 42 -13.47 -27.04 -2.45
N ARG A 43 -14.81 -27.02 -2.37
CA ARG A 43 -15.69 -27.38 -3.51
C ARG A 43 -15.48 -26.44 -4.71
N THR A 44 -15.41 -25.14 -4.44
CA THR A 44 -15.17 -24.12 -5.48
C THR A 44 -13.80 -24.32 -6.12
N PHE A 45 -12.77 -24.54 -5.30
CA PHE A 45 -11.41 -24.76 -5.77
C PHE A 45 -11.28 -26.01 -6.66
N GLU A 46 -11.92 -27.13 -6.31
CA GLU A 46 -11.91 -28.33 -7.16
C GLU A 46 -12.55 -28.06 -8.53
N LEU A 47 -13.65 -27.32 -8.59
CA LEU A 47 -14.29 -26.95 -9.85
C LEU A 47 -13.39 -26.02 -10.68
N VAL A 48 -12.72 -25.07 -10.05
CA VAL A 48 -11.74 -24.17 -10.69
C VAL A 48 -10.55 -24.96 -11.24
N LYS A 49 -10.01 -25.90 -10.46
CA LYS A 49 -8.90 -26.79 -10.86
C LYS A 49 -9.28 -27.63 -12.08
N HIS A 50 -10.48 -28.21 -12.08
CA HIS A 50 -11.00 -28.96 -13.22
C HIS A 50 -11.19 -28.10 -14.48
N LYS A 51 -11.60 -26.84 -14.35
CA LYS A 51 -11.71 -25.92 -15.50
C LYS A 51 -10.34 -25.50 -16.04
N LEU A 52 -9.41 -25.16 -15.14
CA LEU A 52 -8.07 -24.70 -15.49
C LEU A 52 -7.17 -25.82 -16.02
N SER A 53 -7.41 -27.09 -15.65
CA SER A 53 -6.67 -28.23 -16.22
C SER A 53 -6.89 -28.38 -17.72
N ARG A 54 -8.05 -27.95 -18.23
CA ARG A 54 -8.39 -27.95 -19.67
C ARG A 54 -7.81 -26.75 -20.42
N TYR A 55 -7.14 -25.84 -19.72
CA TYR A 55 -6.59 -24.63 -20.32
C TYR A 55 -5.27 -24.92 -21.05
N ARG A 56 -5.23 -24.62 -22.35
CA ARG A 56 -4.14 -25.03 -23.25
C ARG A 56 -2.89 -24.14 -23.19
N LYS A 57 -3.02 -22.89 -22.76
CA LYS A 57 -1.89 -21.94 -22.73
C LYS A 57 -1.00 -22.15 -21.50
N SER A 58 0.28 -21.85 -21.63
CA SER A 58 1.25 -21.84 -20.53
C SER A 58 1.09 -20.66 -19.58
N PHE A 59 0.38 -19.61 -20.01
CA PHE A 59 0.09 -18.42 -19.22
C PHE A 59 -1.41 -18.14 -19.19
N ILE A 60 -1.88 -17.53 -18.10
CA ILE A 60 -3.27 -17.08 -17.96
C ILE A 60 -3.31 -15.65 -17.41
N GLU A 61 -4.25 -14.85 -17.88
CA GLU A 61 -4.49 -13.53 -17.31
C GLU A 61 -5.23 -13.64 -15.98
N ILE A 62 -4.89 -12.78 -15.02
CA ILE A 62 -5.52 -12.78 -13.69
C ILE A 62 -7.05 -12.60 -13.77
N GLU A 63 -7.54 -11.81 -14.73
CA GLU A 63 -9.00 -11.64 -14.93
C GLU A 63 -9.66 -12.96 -15.30
N LYS A 64 -9.01 -13.79 -16.12
CA LYS A 64 -9.58 -15.07 -16.52
C LYS A 64 -9.69 -16.05 -15.36
N ILE A 65 -8.73 -16.03 -14.42
CA ILE A 65 -8.82 -16.81 -13.18
C ILE A 65 -10.02 -16.33 -12.36
N GLN A 66 -10.20 -15.01 -12.22
CA GLN A 66 -11.32 -14.42 -11.47
C GLN A 66 -12.66 -14.81 -12.08
N ASP A 67 -12.82 -14.72 -13.40
CA ASP A 67 -14.05 -15.11 -14.09
C ASP A 67 -14.38 -16.60 -13.88
N ILE A 68 -13.36 -17.48 -13.87
CA ILE A 68 -13.53 -18.91 -13.62
C ILE A 68 -13.98 -19.18 -12.17
N VAL A 69 -13.42 -18.44 -11.21
CA VAL A 69 -13.83 -18.52 -9.79
C VAL A 69 -15.27 -18.06 -9.62
N GLU A 70 -15.64 -16.92 -10.22
CA GLU A 70 -17.01 -16.38 -10.20
C GLU A 70 -18.01 -17.39 -10.78
N GLU A 71 -17.72 -17.96 -11.96
CA GLU A 71 -18.57 -18.95 -12.60
C GLU A 71 -18.66 -20.25 -11.76
N ALA A 72 -17.58 -20.64 -11.07
CA ALA A 72 -17.59 -21.80 -10.18
C ALA A 72 -18.48 -21.58 -8.95
N LEU A 73 -18.40 -20.41 -8.32
CA LEU A 73 -19.27 -20.03 -7.20
C LEU A 73 -20.74 -20.04 -7.60
N MET A 74 -21.07 -19.46 -8.77
CA MET A 74 -22.45 -19.44 -9.28
C MET A 74 -22.97 -20.85 -9.56
N ARG A 75 -22.17 -21.73 -10.19
CA ARG A 75 -22.58 -23.11 -10.50
C ARG A 75 -22.84 -23.96 -9.26
N LEU A 76 -22.14 -23.70 -8.17
CA LEU A 76 -22.32 -24.41 -6.90
C LEU A 76 -23.47 -23.83 -6.06
N GLY A 77 -24.18 -22.82 -6.57
CA GLY A 77 -25.31 -22.18 -5.87
C GLY A 77 -24.90 -21.15 -4.82
N TYR A 78 -23.61 -20.82 -4.69
CA TYR A 78 -23.08 -19.85 -3.73
C TYR A 78 -23.26 -18.41 -4.22
N THR A 79 -24.50 -18.05 -4.53
CA THR A 79 -24.87 -16.78 -5.17
C THR A 79 -24.51 -15.55 -4.33
N GLU A 80 -24.62 -15.65 -3.00
CA GLU A 80 -24.28 -14.56 -2.09
C GLU A 80 -22.77 -14.24 -2.12
N ILE A 81 -21.89 -15.26 -2.07
CA ILE A 81 -20.45 -15.04 -2.24
C ILE A 81 -20.13 -14.58 -3.65
N ALA A 82 -20.75 -15.16 -4.68
CA ALA A 82 -20.49 -14.74 -6.05
C ALA A 82 -20.78 -13.23 -6.21
N LYS A 83 -21.92 -12.76 -5.68
CA LYS A 83 -22.25 -11.32 -5.63
C LYS A 83 -21.22 -10.52 -4.84
N ALA A 84 -20.87 -10.94 -3.62
CA ALA A 84 -19.90 -10.23 -2.79
C ALA A 84 -18.51 -10.16 -3.47
N TYR A 85 -18.07 -11.24 -4.11
CA TYR A 85 -16.82 -11.31 -4.84
C TYR A 85 -16.80 -10.36 -6.05
N ILE A 86 -17.87 -10.36 -6.86
CA ILE A 86 -18.04 -9.45 -8.01
C ILE A 86 -18.06 -7.99 -7.55
N LEU A 87 -18.82 -7.67 -6.50
CA LEU A 87 -18.90 -6.31 -5.94
C LEU A 87 -17.53 -5.85 -5.41
N TYR A 88 -16.83 -6.70 -4.67
CA TYR A 88 -15.49 -6.41 -4.18
C TYR A 88 -14.49 -6.16 -5.32
N ARG A 89 -14.55 -6.96 -6.38
CA ARG A 89 -13.71 -6.77 -7.58
C ARG A 89 -13.98 -5.42 -8.26
N ARG A 90 -15.26 -5.05 -8.43
CA ARG A 90 -15.68 -3.76 -9.01
C ARG A 90 -15.22 -2.59 -8.16
N TYR A 91 -15.47 -2.63 -6.85
CA TYR A 91 -15.00 -1.62 -5.92
C TYR A 91 -13.48 -1.44 -6.00
N ARG A 92 -12.71 -2.53 -6.02
CA ARG A 92 -11.24 -2.45 -6.14
C ARG A 92 -10.78 -1.95 -7.51
N GLN A 93 -11.53 -2.20 -8.59
CA GLN A 93 -11.27 -1.61 -9.91
C GLN A 93 -11.50 -0.11 -9.88
N GLU A 94 -12.59 0.34 -9.29
CA GLU A 94 -12.95 1.75 -9.14
C GLU A 94 -11.93 2.52 -8.30
N VAL A 95 -11.55 2.00 -7.12
CA VAL A 95 -10.50 2.60 -6.28
C VAL A 95 -9.18 2.75 -7.04
N ARG A 96 -8.81 1.76 -7.88
CA ARG A 96 -7.60 1.84 -8.70
C ARG A 96 -7.73 2.89 -9.81
N LEU A 97 -8.89 2.97 -10.45
CA LEU A 97 -9.16 3.98 -11.47
C LEU A 97 -9.07 5.38 -10.87
N ILE A 98 -9.68 5.59 -9.70
CA ILE A 98 -9.60 6.85 -8.97
C ILE A 98 -8.13 7.17 -8.68
N LYS A 99 -7.38 6.27 -8.03
CA LYS A 99 -5.95 6.48 -7.75
C LYS A 99 -5.12 6.80 -9.00
N SER A 100 -5.38 6.10 -10.10
CA SER A 100 -4.73 6.39 -11.39
C SER A 100 -5.06 7.79 -11.90
N LYS A 101 -6.30 8.25 -11.76
CA LYS A 101 -6.72 9.62 -12.10
C LYS A 101 -6.10 10.68 -11.18
N LEU A 102 -5.79 10.33 -9.93
CA LEU A 102 -5.08 11.23 -9.02
C LEU A 102 -3.61 11.47 -9.44
N GLY A 103 -3.09 10.73 -10.43
CA GLY A 103 -1.71 10.86 -10.92
C GLY A 103 -0.67 10.25 -9.97
N VAL A 104 -1.10 9.48 -8.96
CA VAL A 104 -0.22 8.87 -7.97
C VAL A 104 -0.15 7.37 -8.17
N LYS A 105 1.07 6.86 -8.39
CA LYS A 105 1.34 5.43 -8.47
C LYS A 105 1.38 4.84 -7.05
N ASP A 106 0.36 4.06 -6.70
CA ASP A 106 0.27 3.38 -5.40
C ASP A 106 0.86 1.96 -5.45
N GLU A 107 2.13 1.85 -5.05
CA GLU A 107 2.86 0.57 -5.01
C GLU A 107 2.64 -0.18 -3.68
N LEU A 108 2.29 0.56 -2.63
CA LEU A 108 2.13 0.05 -1.26
C LEU A 108 0.69 -0.43 -0.97
N LYS A 109 -0.24 -0.23 -1.93
CA LYS A 109 -1.66 -0.60 -1.84
C LYS A 109 -2.38 0.08 -0.66
N LEU A 110 -2.06 1.34 -0.40
CA LEU A 110 -2.63 2.13 0.70
C LEU A 110 -4.16 2.33 0.54
N SER A 111 -4.82 2.96 1.51
CA SER A 111 -6.23 3.35 1.33
C SER A 111 -6.36 4.49 0.30
N LEU A 112 -7.57 4.75 -0.21
CA LEU A 112 -7.80 5.88 -1.11
C LEU A 112 -7.50 7.21 -0.40
N ASN A 113 -8.06 7.39 0.81
CA ASN A 113 -7.82 8.56 1.65
C ASN A 113 -6.32 8.78 1.93
N ALA A 114 -5.57 7.72 2.19
CA ALA A 114 -4.12 7.86 2.40
C ALA A 114 -3.42 8.41 1.15
N ILE A 115 -3.80 7.95 -0.05
CA ILE A 115 -3.23 8.46 -1.30
C ILE A 115 -3.62 9.93 -1.53
N GLU A 116 -4.85 10.32 -1.22
CA GLU A 116 -5.30 11.72 -1.33
C GLU A 116 -4.51 12.62 -0.39
N VAL A 117 -4.40 12.25 0.89
CA VAL A 117 -3.63 13.00 1.90
C VAL A 117 -2.16 13.09 1.51
N LEU A 118 -1.54 11.98 1.09
CA LEU A 118 -0.14 11.98 0.64
C LEU A 118 0.06 12.90 -0.56
N ARG A 119 -0.80 12.81 -1.57
CA ARG A 119 -0.76 13.68 -2.76
C ARG A 119 -0.88 15.15 -2.40
N ASP A 120 -1.81 15.48 -1.54
CA ASP A 120 -2.18 16.87 -1.28
C ASP A 120 -1.18 17.57 -0.35
N ARG A 121 -0.46 16.81 0.49
CA ARG A 121 0.36 17.41 1.56
C ARG A 121 1.82 16.96 1.63
N TYR A 122 2.18 15.77 1.13
CA TYR A 122 3.46 15.14 1.46
C TYR A 122 4.35 14.80 0.26
N LEU A 123 3.75 14.41 -0.87
CA LEU A 123 4.52 14.04 -2.06
C LEU A 123 5.14 15.27 -2.72
N LEU A 124 6.42 15.16 -3.09
CA LEU A 124 7.14 16.24 -3.76
C LEU A 124 6.53 16.59 -5.12
N ARG A 125 6.61 17.88 -5.45
CA ARG A 125 6.11 18.46 -6.69
C ARG A 125 7.22 19.15 -7.46
N ASP A 126 7.10 19.14 -8.79
CA ASP A 126 7.95 19.96 -9.64
C ASP A 126 7.49 21.43 -9.64
N LYS A 127 8.25 22.29 -10.34
CA LYS A 127 7.94 23.70 -10.55
C LYS A 127 6.57 23.97 -11.21
N ASN A 128 5.99 22.97 -11.86
CA ASN A 128 4.68 23.04 -12.51
C ASN A 128 3.57 22.45 -11.62
N GLN A 129 3.84 22.25 -10.32
CA GLN A 129 2.93 21.67 -9.33
C GLN A 129 2.52 20.21 -9.61
N ARG A 130 3.25 19.50 -10.46
CA ARG A 130 2.98 18.08 -10.75
C ARG A 130 3.67 17.20 -9.72
N VAL A 131 2.96 16.19 -9.23
CA VAL A 131 3.52 15.20 -8.29
C VAL A 131 4.56 14.37 -9.02
N ILE A 132 5.78 14.34 -8.47
CA ILE A 132 6.94 13.63 -9.03
C ILE A 132 7.45 12.50 -8.14
N GLU A 133 6.80 12.28 -7.00
CA GLU A 133 7.19 11.29 -5.99
C GLU A 133 6.05 10.31 -5.75
N THR A 134 6.36 9.02 -5.59
CA THR A 134 5.39 8.00 -5.15
C THR A 134 5.43 7.82 -3.62
N PRO A 135 4.39 7.25 -2.99
CA PRO A 135 4.43 6.91 -1.56
C PRO A 135 5.64 6.06 -1.15
N LYS A 136 6.09 5.17 -2.05
CA LYS A 136 7.29 4.37 -1.84
C LYS A 136 8.54 5.26 -1.79
N GLN A 137 8.69 6.15 -2.77
CA GLN A 137 9.82 7.08 -2.85
C GLN A 137 9.84 8.08 -1.68
N LEU A 138 8.67 8.54 -1.22
CA LEU A 138 8.54 9.35 -0.01
C LEU A 138 9.16 8.62 1.20
N PHE A 139 8.79 7.36 1.44
CA PHE A 139 9.34 6.59 2.55
C PHE A 139 10.83 6.29 2.37
N GLU A 140 11.30 6.02 1.15
CA GLU A 140 12.74 5.88 0.84
C GLU A 140 13.51 7.16 1.16
N ARG A 141 13.00 8.33 0.74
CA ARG A 141 13.60 9.65 1.01
C ARG A 141 13.69 9.92 2.51
N VAL A 142 12.57 9.74 3.24
CA VAL A 142 12.49 10.00 4.68
C VAL A 142 13.44 9.07 5.44
N ALA A 143 13.41 7.77 5.14
CA ALA A 143 14.27 6.79 5.79
C ALA A 143 15.76 7.11 5.59
N LYS A 144 16.15 7.43 4.34
CA LYS A 144 17.52 7.81 4.00
C LYS A 144 17.97 9.07 4.73
N PHE A 145 17.13 10.10 4.75
CA PHE A 145 17.49 11.36 5.41
C PHE A 145 17.66 11.19 6.91
N VAL A 146 16.73 10.52 7.58
CA VAL A 146 16.80 10.31 9.04
C VAL A 146 17.98 9.41 9.40
N ALA A 147 18.24 8.33 8.64
CA ALA A 147 19.38 7.45 8.87
C ALA A 147 20.74 8.13 8.67
N SER A 148 20.81 9.21 7.87
CA SER A 148 22.08 9.94 7.66
C SER A 148 22.66 10.55 8.93
N ALA A 149 21.86 10.72 9.99
CA ALA A 149 22.34 11.13 11.31
C ALA A 149 23.35 10.13 11.91
N GLU A 150 23.27 8.85 11.54
CA GLU A 150 24.20 7.80 11.99
C GLU A 150 25.65 8.07 11.56
N ARG A 151 25.88 8.89 10.52
CA ARG A 151 27.24 9.30 10.13
C ARG A 151 27.99 10.03 11.24
N ASN A 152 27.26 10.67 12.16
CA ASN A 152 27.85 11.36 13.30
C ASN A 152 28.21 10.40 14.46
N PHE A 153 27.83 9.13 14.38
CA PHE A 153 28.03 8.13 15.43
C PHE A 153 28.75 6.88 14.90
N ASP A 154 28.13 6.15 13.98
CA ASP A 154 28.68 4.94 13.37
C ASP A 154 28.17 4.83 11.91
N SER A 155 28.96 5.33 10.97
CA SER A 155 28.60 5.36 9.55
C SER A 155 28.41 3.96 8.95
N SER A 156 28.96 2.90 9.56
CA SER A 156 28.79 1.53 9.06
C SER A 156 27.35 1.02 9.20
N LYS A 157 26.56 1.65 10.08
CA LYS A 157 25.17 1.25 10.36
C LYS A 157 24.13 2.00 9.54
N GLU A 158 24.51 3.06 8.82
CA GLU A 158 23.56 3.93 8.10
C GLU A 158 22.62 3.13 7.18
N GLU A 159 23.16 2.21 6.39
CA GLU A 159 22.36 1.40 5.45
C GLU A 159 21.38 0.46 6.18
N LEU A 160 21.85 -0.20 7.25
CA LEU A 160 21.03 -1.07 8.09
C LEU A 160 19.88 -0.30 8.77
N ILE A 161 20.16 0.91 9.27
CA ILE A 161 19.18 1.76 9.94
C ILE A 161 18.18 2.33 8.93
N GLN A 162 18.64 2.75 7.74
CA GLN A 162 17.77 3.18 6.64
C GLN A 162 16.77 2.07 6.28
N GLU A 163 17.24 0.83 6.10
CA GLU A 163 16.37 -0.29 5.78
C GLU A 163 15.33 -0.54 6.88
N LYS A 164 15.74 -0.49 8.15
CA LYS A 164 14.81 -0.62 9.30
C LYS A 164 13.73 0.46 9.27
N PHE A 165 14.10 1.74 9.15
CA PHE A 165 13.12 2.83 9.11
C PHE A 165 12.16 2.71 7.91
N TYR A 166 12.68 2.36 6.74
CA TYR A 166 11.86 2.15 5.55
C TYR A 166 10.85 1.02 5.76
N ASN A 167 11.30 -0.13 6.26
CA ASN A 167 10.44 -1.30 6.49
C ASN A 167 9.35 -1.01 7.53
N THR A 168 9.70 -0.34 8.64
CA THR A 168 8.75 0.06 9.67
C THR A 168 7.66 1.00 9.11
N MET A 169 8.02 1.95 8.24
CA MET A 169 7.05 2.84 7.58
C MET A 169 6.18 2.11 6.55
N VAL A 170 6.77 1.25 5.72
CA VAL A 170 6.03 0.48 4.70
C VAL A 170 5.03 -0.50 5.34
N ASN A 171 5.39 -1.10 6.47
CA ASN A 171 4.51 -1.97 7.25
C ASN A 171 3.48 -1.19 8.08
N LEU A 172 3.58 0.15 8.13
CA LEU A 172 2.76 1.05 8.95
C LEU A 172 2.86 0.75 10.45
N GLU A 173 4.00 0.22 10.90
CA GLU A 173 4.29 -0.02 12.31
C GLU A 173 4.60 1.29 13.05
N PHE A 174 5.22 2.24 12.35
CA PHE A 174 5.48 3.60 12.82
C PHE A 174 5.51 4.56 11.64
N LEU A 175 4.97 5.77 11.86
CA LEU A 175 5.12 6.89 10.95
C LEU A 175 5.67 8.08 11.74
N PRO A 176 6.69 8.78 11.23
CA PRO A 176 7.18 9.98 11.88
C PRO A 176 6.15 11.11 11.76
N ASN A 177 6.37 12.20 12.51
CA ASN A 177 5.47 13.35 12.51
C ASN A 177 5.32 13.99 11.11
N SER A 178 4.32 14.85 10.94
CA SER A 178 4.06 15.53 9.66
C SER A 178 5.27 16.33 9.12
N PRO A 179 5.99 17.13 9.92
CA PRO A 179 7.16 17.86 9.41
C PRO A 179 8.26 16.94 8.91
N THR A 180 8.51 15.80 9.57
CA THR A 180 9.50 14.83 9.11
C THR A 180 9.12 14.25 7.75
N LEU A 181 7.87 13.81 7.57
CA LEU A 181 7.40 13.31 6.28
C LEU A 181 7.48 14.38 5.17
N MET A 182 7.11 15.63 5.49
CA MET A 182 7.05 16.72 4.53
C MET A 182 8.44 17.24 4.14
N ASN A 183 9.35 17.38 5.11
CA ASN A 183 10.58 18.18 4.94
C ASN A 183 11.87 17.34 4.89
N ALA A 184 11.88 16.08 5.32
CA ALA A 184 13.09 15.26 5.32
C ALA A 184 13.67 15.11 3.90
N GLY A 185 14.95 15.42 3.71
CA GLY A 185 15.61 15.35 2.40
C GLY A 185 15.19 16.47 1.43
N THR A 186 14.55 17.53 1.91
CA THR A 186 14.24 18.75 1.16
C THR A 186 15.15 19.92 1.60
N GLY A 187 15.10 21.05 0.89
CA GLY A 187 15.85 22.25 1.26
C GLY A 187 15.38 22.94 2.56
N VAL A 188 14.19 22.62 3.09
CA VAL A 188 13.65 23.24 4.31
C VAL A 188 14.31 22.66 5.57
N GLY A 189 14.58 21.35 5.60
CA GLY A 189 15.32 20.67 6.68
C GLY A 189 14.66 20.61 8.07
N GLN A 190 13.55 21.33 8.31
CA GLN A 190 12.89 21.36 9.62
C GLN A 190 12.03 20.10 9.87
N LEU A 191 12.46 19.23 10.79
CA LEU A 191 11.80 17.95 11.09
C LEU A 191 10.85 18.00 12.31
N SER A 192 10.87 19.10 13.05
CA SER A 192 10.04 19.29 14.25
C SER A 192 9.04 20.43 14.04
N ALA A 193 7.84 20.29 14.62
CA ALA A 193 6.83 21.36 14.65
C ALA A 193 6.61 21.94 16.05
N CYS A 194 7.01 21.21 17.10
CA CYS A 194 6.79 21.64 18.47
C CYS A 194 8.11 22.16 19.05
N PHE A 195 8.09 23.41 19.50
CA PHE A 195 9.21 24.06 20.17
C PHE A 195 8.74 24.55 21.53
N VAL A 196 9.61 24.45 22.51
CA VAL A 196 9.41 25.04 23.83
C VAL A 196 10.39 26.20 23.93
N LEU A 197 9.85 27.42 24.03
CA LEU A 197 10.65 28.63 24.17
C LEU A 197 10.67 29.04 25.64
N PRO A 198 11.84 29.22 26.26
CA PRO A 198 11.91 29.83 27.57
C PRO A 198 11.45 31.29 27.47
N VAL A 199 10.70 31.75 28.48
CA VAL A 199 10.28 33.16 28.62
C VAL A 199 10.77 33.62 29.98
N GLY A 200 11.70 34.59 29.98
CA GLY A 200 12.22 35.18 31.20
C GLY A 200 11.34 36.30 31.75
N ASP A 201 11.65 36.72 32.97
CA ASP A 201 10.95 37.79 33.68
C ASP A 201 11.56 39.17 33.39
N SER A 202 11.78 39.45 32.11
CA SER A 202 12.25 40.75 31.63
C SER A 202 11.55 41.11 30.31
N MET A 203 11.30 42.40 30.08
CA MET A 203 10.67 42.85 28.83
C MET A 203 11.48 42.44 27.60
N GLU A 204 12.82 42.50 27.70
CA GLU A 204 13.72 42.08 26.62
C GLU A 204 13.56 40.60 26.28
N GLU A 205 13.59 39.72 27.28
CA GLU A 205 13.43 38.28 27.08
C GLU A 205 12.01 37.94 26.57
N ILE A 206 10.97 38.63 27.03
CA ILE A 206 9.61 38.47 26.50
C ILE A 206 9.58 38.79 24.99
N PHE A 207 10.17 39.92 24.58
CA PHE A 207 10.21 40.30 23.17
C PHE A 207 11.08 39.37 22.33
N ASP A 208 12.17 38.84 22.88
CA ASP A 208 13.02 37.87 22.19
C ASP A 208 12.32 36.53 21.99
N SER A 209 11.55 36.04 22.97
CA SER A 209 10.70 34.86 22.79
C SER A 209 9.66 35.07 21.67
N LEU A 210 9.09 36.27 21.55
CA LEU A 210 8.16 36.60 20.45
C LEU A 210 8.84 36.64 19.08
N LYS A 211 10.07 37.18 18.99
CA LYS A 211 10.85 37.16 17.74
C LYS A 211 11.13 35.73 17.26
N ALA A 212 11.36 34.80 18.19
CA ALA A 212 11.61 33.40 17.87
C ALA A 212 10.36 32.63 17.39
N MET A 213 9.16 33.21 17.47
CA MET A 213 7.92 32.60 16.97
C MET A 213 7.62 32.92 15.49
N GLY A 214 8.31 33.89 14.88
CA GLY A 214 8.09 34.35 13.49
C GLY A 214 9.19 33.94 12.53
#